data_AF-A0AAU0MS71-F1
#
_entry.id   AF-A0AAU0MS71-F1
#
_cell.length_a   1.000
_cell.length_b   1.000
_cell.length_c   1.000
_cell.angle_alpha   90.00
_cell.angle_beta   90.00
_cell.angle_gamma   90.00
#
_symmetry.space_group_name_H-M   'P 1'
#
loop_
_entity.id
_entity.type
_entity.pdbx_description
1 polymer ?
#
loop_
_entity_poly.entity_id
_entity_poly.type
_entity_poly.pdbx_seq_one_letter_code
_entity_poly.pdbx_strand_id
1 'polypeptide(L)' 'MPRSQRRLIASIVLIVFLGLWVWGAATIGSHLATAPKWAALIFFVVAGIGWAVPLKPVFNWMNSGPED' A
#
# COMPACT_ATOMS: atom_id res chain seq x y z
N MET A 1 23.01 8.96 0.30
CA MET A 1 22.14 9.00 1.50
C MET A 1 22.52 7.82 2.38
N PRO A 2 22.80 8.06 3.68
CA PRO A 2 23.03 6.98 4.65
C PRO A 2 21.89 5.97 4.64
N ARG A 3 22.19 4.67 4.81
CA ARG A 3 21.17 3.59 4.83
C ARG A 3 20.04 3.85 5.84
N SER A 4 20.35 4.51 6.96
CA SER A 4 19.36 4.91 7.98
C SER A 4 18.33 5.93 7.49
N GLN A 5 18.75 6.91 6.69
CA GLN A 5 17.86 7.94 6.13
C GLN A 5 16.89 7.34 5.11
N ARG A 6 17.36 6.40 4.28
CA ARG A 6 16.52 5.68 3.30
C ARG A 6 15.44 4.84 3.98
N ARG A 7 15.79 4.15 5.09
CA ARG A 7 14.82 3.41 5.92
C ARG A 7 13.76 4.33 6.52
N LEU A 8 14.16 5.48 7.06
CA LEU A 8 13.23 6.43 7.70
C LEU A 8 12.25 7.03 6.67
N ILE A 9 12.74 7.40 5.49
CA ILE A 9 11.90 7.87 4.37
C ILE A 9 10.97 6.76 3.90
N ALA A 10 11.48 5.54 3.69
CA ALA A 10 10.66 4.40 3.26
C ALA A 10 9.54 4.10 4.26
N SER A 11 9.81 4.15 5.57
CA SER A 11 8.80 3.96 6.61
C SER A 11 7.73 5.06 6.59
N ILE A 12 8.12 6.33 6.42
CA ILE A 12 7.15 7.43 6.32
C ILE A 12 6.28 7.26 5.07
N VAL A 13 6.90 6.99 3.91
CA VAL A 13 6.18 6.74 2.65
C VAL A 13 5.20 5.59 2.81
N LEU A 14 5.62 4.49 3.45
CA LEU A 14 4.77 3.33 3.73
C LEU A 14 3.54 3.71 4.57
N ILE A 15 3.74 4.44 5.67
CA ILE A 15 2.64 4.82 6.57
C ILE A 15 1.66 5.76 5.86
N VAL A 16 2.16 6.79 5.17
CA VAL A 16 1.32 7.74 4.42
C VAL A 16 0.56 7.02 3.31
N PHE A 17 1.24 6.15 2.56
CA PHE A 17 0.63 5.37 1.49
C PHE A 17 -0.47 4.45 2.04
N LEU A 18 -0.22 3.70 3.12
CA LEU A 18 -1.21 2.83 3.74
C LEU A 18 -2.41 3.61 4.27
N GLY A 19 -2.18 4.79 4.86
CA GLY A 19 -3.26 5.67 5.29
C GLY A 19 -4.17 6.09 4.14
N LEU A 20 -3.59 6.54 3.02
CA LEU A 20 -4.34 6.90 1.81
C LEU A 20 -5.03 5.68 1.18
N TRP A 21 -4.37 4.53 1.17
CA TRP A 21 -4.93 3.28 0.64
C TRP A 21 -6.15 2.83 1.43
N VAL A 22 -6.05 2.77 2.75
CA VAL A 22 -7.16 2.38 3.64
C VAL A 22 -8.29 3.37 3.53
N TRP A 23 -8.00 4.67 3.49
CA TRP A 23 -9.01 5.70 3.30
C TRP A 23 -9.77 5.52 1.98
N GLY A 24 -9.04 5.40 0.86
CA GLY A 24 -9.66 5.17 -0.46
C GLY A 24 -10.45 3.85 -0.53
N ALA A 25 -9.90 2.78 0.05
CA ALA A 25 -10.57 1.48 0.10
C ALA A 25 -11.84 1.53 0.96
N ALA A 26 -11.84 2.25 2.09
CA ALA A 26 -13.02 2.43 2.92
C ALA A 26 -14.09 3.28 2.23
N THR A 27 -13.69 4.36 1.54
CA THR A 27 -14.61 5.18 0.75
C THR A 27 -15.26 4.34 -0.35
N ILE A 28 -14.48 3.63 -1.15
CA ILE A 28 -15.02 2.75 -2.22
C ILE A 28 -15.89 1.64 -1.61
N GLY A 29 -15.43 1.01 -0.53
CA GLY A 29 -16.16 -0.03 0.19
C GLY A 29 -17.53 0.42 0.68
N SER A 30 -17.66 1.69 1.11
CA SER A 30 -18.95 2.26 1.52
C SER A 30 -19.95 2.35 0.37
N HIS A 31 -19.48 2.58 -0.86
CA HIS A 31 -20.31 2.56 -2.06
C HIS A 31 -20.65 1.14 -2.53
N LEU A 32 -19.87 0.13 -2.14
CA LEU A 32 -20.18 -1.27 -2.44
C LEU A 32 -21.31 -1.85 -1.58
N ALA A 33 -21.79 -1.13 -0.57
CA ALA A 33 -22.94 -1.56 0.25
C ALA A 33 -24.24 -1.73 -0.58
N THR A 34 -24.36 -1.01 -1.69
CA THR A 34 -25.49 -1.12 -2.63
C THR A 34 -25.21 -2.09 -3.79
N ALA A 35 -23.97 -2.57 -3.90
CA ALA A 35 -23.53 -3.50 -4.93
C ALA A 35 -23.83 -4.97 -4.53
N PRO A 36 -23.89 -5.88 -5.50
CA PRO A 36 -24.13 -7.29 -5.19
C PRO A 36 -22.95 -7.91 -4.41
N LYS A 37 -23.26 -8.76 -3.43
CA LYS A 37 -22.30 -9.27 -2.40
C LYS A 37 -21.02 -9.90 -2.96
N TRP A 38 -21.09 -10.53 -4.14
CA TRP A 38 -19.92 -11.12 -4.81
C TRP A 38 -18.91 -10.07 -5.26
N ALA A 39 -19.36 -8.87 -5.67
CA ALA A 39 -18.48 -7.76 -6.01
C ALA A 39 -17.73 -7.22 -4.79
N ALA A 40 -18.38 -7.18 -3.62
CA ALA A 40 -17.72 -6.84 -2.36
C ALA A 40 -16.60 -7.84 -2.03
N LEU A 41 -16.83 -9.13 -2.25
CA LEU A 41 -15.83 -10.16 -1.99
C LEU A 41 -14.57 -9.98 -2.86
N ILE A 42 -14.76 -9.77 -4.17
CA ILE A 42 -13.66 -9.49 -5.11
C ILE A 42 -12.92 -8.22 -4.70
N PHE A 43 -13.67 -7.16 -4.37
CA PHE A 43 -13.10 -5.89 -3.94
C PHE A 43 -12.23 -6.07 -2.68
N PHE A 44 -12.70 -6.78 -1.66
CA PHE A 44 -11.91 -7.01 -0.45
C PHE A 44 -10.65 -7.84 -0.70
N VAL A 45 -10.70 -8.84 -1.58
CA VAL A 45 -9.51 -9.61 -1.98
C VAL A 45 -8.49 -8.72 -2.70
N VAL A 46 -8.95 -7.92 -3.66
CA VAL A 46 -8.09 -7.02 -4.44
C VAL A 46 -7.54 -5.89 -3.56
N ALA A 47 -8.36 -5.27 -2.72
CA ALA A 47 -7.94 -4.21 -1.80
C ALA A 47 -6.98 -4.75 -0.73
N GLY A 48 -7.19 -5.98 -0.26
CA GLY A 48 -6.38 -6.64 0.76
C GLY A 48 -5.02 -7.14 0.30
N ILE A 49 -4.84 -7.43 -1.00
CA ILE A 49 -3.56 -7.92 -1.55
C ILE A 49 -2.90 -6.86 -2.45
N GLY A 50 -3.71 -6.02 -3.11
CA GLY A 50 -3.26 -5.05 -4.11
C GLY A 50 -2.36 -3.94 -3.57
N TRP A 51 -2.44 -3.61 -2.28
CA TRP A 51 -1.60 -2.58 -1.65
C TRP A 51 -0.11 -2.94 -1.63
N ALA A 52 0.25 -4.22 -1.68
CA ALA A 52 1.64 -4.65 -1.66
C ALA A 52 2.38 -4.37 -2.99
N VAL A 53 1.63 -4.34 -4.11
CA VAL A 53 2.18 -4.08 -5.45
C VAL A 53 2.88 -2.72 -5.55
N PRO A 54 2.23 -1.58 -5.21
CA PRO A 54 2.85 -0.26 -5.26
C PRO A 54 3.96 -0.03 -4.23
N LEU A 55 4.06 -0.87 -3.19
CA LEU A 55 5.14 -0.77 -2.20
C LEU A 55 6.41 -1.51 -2.59
N LYS A 56 6.31 -2.50 -3.49
CA LYS A 56 7.47 -3.28 -3.96
C LYS A 56 8.64 -2.42 -4.47
N PRO A 57 8.42 -1.33 -5.26
CA PRO A 57 9.49 -0.45 -5.69
C PRO A 57 10.17 0.32 -4.54
N VAL A 58 9.40 0.74 -3.54
CA VAL A 58 9.91 1.45 -2.35
C VAL A 58 10.83 0.55 -1.54
N PHE A 59 10.43 -0.72 -1.35
CA PHE A 59 11.26 -1.72 -0.69
C PHE A 59 12.52 -2.04 -1.49
N ASN A 60 12.41 -2.18 -2.81
CA ASN A 60 13.57 -2.39 -3.67
C ASN A 60 14.55 -1.22 -3.60
N TRP A 61 14.07 0.02 -3.59
CA TRP A 61 14.91 1.22 -3.45
C TRP A 61 15.63 1.29 -2.10
N MET A 62 14.96 0.86 -1.02
CA MET A 62 15.58 0.73 0.29
C MET A 62 16.72 -0.31 0.29
N ASN A 63 16.54 -1.43 -0.43
CA ASN A 63 17.49 -2.54 -0.47
C ASN A 63 18.62 -2.38 -1.49
N SER A 64 18.45 -1.55 -2.53
CA SER A 64 19.45 -1.32 -3.59
C SER A 64 20.48 -0.23 -3.24
N GLY A 65 20.79 -0.06 -1.95
CA GLY A 65 21.95 0.73 -1.56
C GLY A 65 23.25 0.01 -1.93
N PRO A 66 24.35 0.73 -2.21
CA PRO A 66 25.61 0.13 -2.67
C PRO A 66 25.97 -1.07 -1.79
N GLU A 67 26.25 -2.21 -2.42
CA GLU A 67 27.01 -3.28 -1.78
C GLU A 67 28.36 -2.68 -1.42
N ASP A 68 28.69 -2.73 -0.12
CA ASP A 68 30.01 -2.36 0.38
C ASP A 68 30.91 -3.59 0.23
#